data_AF-A0A8C0H4B0-F1
#
_entry.id   AF-A0A8C0H4B0-F1
#
_cell.length_a   1.000
_cell.length_b   1.000
_cell.length_c   1.000
_cell.angle_alpha   90.00
_cell.angle_beta   90.00
_cell.angle_gamma   90.00
#
_symmetry.space_group_name_H-M   'P 1'
#
loop_
_entity.id
_entity.type
_entity.pdbx_description
1 polymer ?
#
loop_
_entity_poly.entity_id
_entity_poly.type
_entity_poly.pdbx_seq_one_letter_code
_entity_poly.pdbx_strand_id
1 'polypeptide(L)'
;MIDVSLPNTASTKSPHVHEFTTRILEKLKPLMEVDEEIQNHIMEENGVGEQDERTQGIKLLKTILKWLMASAGRSFSTAVTEQLQLLPLFFKIAPVENDNNYDELKRDAKMCLSLMSQGLLYPQQVPLVLQVLKQTARSSSWHAKYTILTYLQTMVFYNLFIILNNEEAVNDIRWLVIKLLEDEQLEVREMAATTLSGLLQCNFLTMDSPVQAHFEQLCKTRLPKKRKRDLGTVVDTIPSADLVKRHAGVLGLSACILSSPYDVPTWMPQLLMDLSAHLNDPQPIEMTVKKTLSNFRRTHHDNWQEHKQQFTDDQLLVLTDLLVSPCYYA
;
A
#
# COMPACT_ATOMS: atom_id res chain seq x y z
N MET A 1 -28.54 26.01 -7.67
CA MET A 1 -27.11 26.38 -7.76
C MET A 1 -26.34 25.25 -7.10
N ILE A 2 -25.28 24.72 -7.72
CA ILE A 2 -24.59 23.53 -7.22
C ILE A 2 -23.87 23.88 -5.90
N ASP A 3 -23.85 22.96 -4.94
CA ASP A 3 -23.08 23.09 -3.70
C ASP A 3 -21.58 23.00 -4.03
N VAL A 4 -20.88 24.13 -3.98
CA VAL A 4 -19.49 24.26 -4.43
C VAL A 4 -18.66 25.06 -3.43
N SER A 5 -17.40 24.67 -3.25
CA SER A 5 -16.44 25.39 -2.42
C SER A 5 -15.58 26.39 -3.22
N LEU A 6 -16.21 27.16 -4.10
CA LEU A 6 -15.52 28.17 -4.90
C LEU A 6 -15.35 29.49 -4.12
N PRO A 7 -14.22 30.20 -4.28
CA PRO A 7 -13.98 31.46 -3.59
C PRO A 7 -15.05 32.49 -3.94
N ASN A 8 -15.45 33.29 -2.95
CA ASN A 8 -16.46 34.36 -3.09
C ASN A 8 -17.85 33.87 -3.52
N THR A 9 -18.18 32.59 -3.28
CA THR A 9 -19.50 32.03 -3.59
C THR A 9 -20.38 32.06 -2.35
N ALA A 10 -21.59 32.61 -2.47
CA ALA A 10 -22.58 32.57 -1.39
C ALA A 10 -23.12 31.14 -1.21
N SER A 11 -23.50 30.79 0.02
CA SER A 11 -24.12 29.48 0.27
C SER A 11 -25.38 29.30 -0.58
N THR A 12 -25.48 28.14 -1.23
CA THR A 12 -26.63 27.80 -2.07
C THR A 12 -27.87 27.52 -1.19
N LYS A 13 -29.05 27.65 -1.79
CA LYS A 13 -30.31 27.14 -1.21
C LYS A 13 -30.60 25.69 -1.64
N SER A 14 -29.74 25.11 -2.48
CA SER A 14 -29.83 23.72 -2.92
C SER A 14 -29.30 22.76 -1.83
N PRO A 15 -29.59 21.45 -1.91
CA PRO A 15 -29.12 20.49 -0.91
C PRO A 15 -27.60 20.49 -0.76
N HIS A 16 -27.13 20.44 0.49
CA HIS A 16 -25.70 20.41 0.81
C HIS A 16 -25.17 18.99 0.97
N VAL A 17 -23.98 18.73 0.42
CA VAL A 17 -23.32 17.42 0.49
C VAL A 17 -22.96 17.04 1.93
N HIS A 18 -22.59 18.03 2.74
CA HIS A 18 -22.27 17.85 4.15
C HIS A 18 -23.46 17.28 4.93
N GLU A 19 -24.61 17.97 4.88
CA GLU A 19 -25.84 17.55 5.57
C GLU A 19 -26.37 16.19 5.08
N PHE A 20 -26.20 15.88 3.79
CA PHE A 20 -26.51 14.56 3.27
C PHE A 20 -25.61 13.50 3.88
N THR A 21 -24.28 13.73 3.88
CA THR A 21 -23.30 12.78 4.38
C THR A 21 -23.46 12.52 5.87
N THR A 22 -23.75 13.53 6.69
CA THR A 22 -24.01 13.36 8.13
C THR A 22 -25.17 12.38 8.39
N ARG A 23 -26.30 12.54 7.68
CA ARG A 23 -27.47 11.65 7.81
C ARG A 23 -27.17 10.23 7.33
N ILE A 24 -26.31 10.11 6.32
CA ILE A 24 -25.87 8.82 5.80
C ILE A 24 -24.97 8.11 6.81
N LEU A 25 -24.02 8.82 7.43
CA LEU A 25 -23.12 8.25 8.42
C LEU A 25 -23.87 7.71 9.64
N GLU A 26 -24.92 8.40 10.08
CA GLU A 26 -25.79 7.90 11.15
C GLU A 26 -26.37 6.51 10.85
N LYS A 27 -26.79 6.30 9.59
CA LYS A 27 -27.32 5.00 9.13
C LYS A 27 -26.25 3.94 8.87
N LEU A 28 -24.98 4.35 8.71
CA LEU A 28 -23.85 3.46 8.51
C LEU A 28 -23.08 3.13 9.80
N LYS A 29 -23.43 3.75 10.94
CA LYS A 29 -22.79 3.48 12.25
C LYS A 29 -22.65 1.99 12.58
N PRO A 30 -23.65 1.12 12.35
CA PRO A 30 -23.52 -0.32 12.64
C PRO A 30 -22.37 -1.01 11.87
N LEU A 31 -21.97 -0.47 10.72
CA LEU A 31 -20.84 -0.97 9.93
C LEU A 31 -19.50 -0.36 10.35
N MET A 32 -19.51 0.79 11.03
CA MET A 32 -18.30 1.50 11.45
C MET A 32 -17.74 0.96 12.77
N GLU A 33 -18.62 0.59 13.72
CA GLU A 33 -18.26 0.24 15.10
C GLU A 33 -17.49 -1.09 15.23
N VAL A 34 -17.72 -2.03 14.32
CA VAL A 34 -17.05 -3.33 14.34
C VAL A 34 -15.78 -3.28 13.48
N ASP A 35 -14.61 -3.59 14.05
CA ASP A 35 -13.33 -3.68 13.32
C ASP A 35 -13.19 -5.03 12.58
N GLU A 36 -14.23 -5.40 11.84
CA GLU A 36 -14.28 -6.61 11.02
C GLU A 36 -14.45 -6.27 9.55
N GLU A 37 -14.06 -7.20 8.68
CA GLU A 37 -14.31 -7.10 7.25
C GLU A 37 -15.81 -7.12 6.95
N ILE A 38 -16.22 -6.23 6.06
CA ILE A 38 -17.61 -6.14 5.62
C ILE A 38 -17.74 -7.00 4.36
N GLN A 39 -18.43 -8.12 4.49
CA GLN A 39 -18.75 -9.00 3.37
C GLN A 39 -20.14 -8.69 2.82
N ASN A 40 -20.35 -8.96 1.53
CA ASN A 40 -21.67 -8.85 0.93
C ASN A 40 -22.62 -9.89 1.54
N HIS A 41 -23.84 -9.47 1.86
CA HIS A 41 -24.86 -10.36 2.38
C HIS A 41 -25.52 -11.10 1.20
N ILE A 42 -25.20 -12.39 1.03
CA ILE A 42 -25.88 -13.30 0.09
C ILE A 42 -26.82 -14.22 0.90
N MET A 43 -27.86 -13.65 1.50
CA MET A 43 -29.05 -14.43 1.84
C MET A 43 -30.26 -13.66 1.30
N GLU A 44 -30.75 -14.10 0.14
CA GLU A 44 -32.13 -13.88 -0.28
C GLU A 44 -33.03 -14.81 0.54
N GLU A 45 -33.21 -14.52 1.82
CA GLU A 45 -34.39 -15.09 2.49
C GLU A 45 -35.60 -14.28 2.04
N ASN A 46 -36.43 -14.91 1.22
CA ASN A 46 -37.81 -14.52 0.93
C ASN A 46 -38.71 -14.62 2.19
N GLY A 47 -38.19 -14.18 3.34
CA GLY A 47 -38.86 -14.15 4.63
C GLY A 47 -39.22 -12.72 5.00
N VAL A 48 -40.49 -12.50 5.31
CA VAL A 48 -40.98 -11.28 5.95
C VAL A 48 -40.48 -11.28 7.40
N GLY A 49 -39.21 -10.92 7.60
CA GLY A 49 -38.59 -10.66 8.89
C GLY A 49 -37.94 -9.28 8.89
N GLU A 50 -37.91 -8.60 10.03
CA GLU A 50 -37.21 -7.32 10.19
C GLU A 50 -35.79 -7.43 9.60
N GLN A 51 -35.51 -6.69 8.53
CA GLN A 51 -34.17 -6.66 7.96
C GLN A 51 -33.24 -6.00 8.98
N ASP A 52 -32.27 -6.78 9.48
CA ASP A 52 -31.18 -6.32 10.34
C ASP A 52 -30.62 -4.98 9.84
N GLU A 53 -30.46 -4.01 10.75
CA GLU A 53 -29.90 -2.68 10.50
C GLU A 53 -28.56 -2.78 9.74
N ARG A 54 -27.77 -3.82 10.03
CA ARG A 54 -26.51 -4.11 9.30
C ARG A 54 -26.72 -4.39 7.82
N THR A 55 -27.73 -5.20 7.48
CA THR A 55 -28.05 -5.56 6.09
C THR A 55 -28.59 -4.35 5.32
N GLN A 56 -29.41 -3.51 5.96
CA GLN A 56 -29.85 -2.24 5.38
C GLN A 56 -28.66 -1.30 5.16
N GLY A 57 -27.72 -1.25 6.11
CA GLY A 57 -26.46 -0.53 5.99
C GLY A 57 -25.66 -0.94 4.76
N ILE A 58 -25.53 -2.25 4.49
CA ILE A 58 -24.81 -2.75 3.29
C ILE A 58 -25.51 -2.30 1.99
N LYS A 59 -26.84 -2.39 1.93
CA LYS A 59 -27.62 -1.91 0.75
C LYS A 59 -27.45 -0.41 0.53
N LEU A 60 -27.47 0.36 1.61
CA LEU A 60 -27.22 1.79 1.58
C LEU A 60 -25.80 2.09 1.08
N LEU A 61 -24.80 1.33 1.56
CA LEU A 61 -23.41 1.48 1.17
C LEU A 61 -23.18 1.24 -0.32
N LYS A 62 -23.84 0.22 -0.91
CA LYS A 62 -23.83 0.00 -2.37
C LYS A 62 -24.30 1.24 -3.13
N THR A 63 -25.39 1.87 -2.66
CA THR A 63 -25.93 3.07 -3.29
C THR A 63 -24.95 4.24 -3.20
N ILE A 64 -24.31 4.41 -2.04
CA ILE A 64 -23.32 5.47 -1.80
C ILE A 64 -22.07 5.27 -2.66
N LEU A 65 -21.60 4.04 -2.81
CA LEU A 65 -20.47 3.72 -3.69
C LEU A 65 -20.77 4.16 -5.14
N LYS A 66 -21.93 3.81 -5.68
CA LYS A 66 -22.32 4.25 -7.03
C LYS A 66 -22.44 5.78 -7.13
N TRP A 67 -22.97 6.43 -6.10
CA TRP A 67 -23.05 7.90 -6.06
C TRP A 67 -21.67 8.54 -6.07
N LEU A 68 -20.73 8.08 -5.25
CA LEU A 68 -19.36 8.59 -5.21
C LEU A 68 -18.63 8.35 -6.52
N MET A 69 -18.76 7.16 -7.10
CA MET A 69 -18.21 6.85 -8.43
C MET A 69 -18.75 7.78 -9.52
N ALA A 70 -20.06 8.06 -9.51
CA ALA A 70 -20.68 8.97 -10.47
C ALA A 70 -20.31 10.45 -10.21
N SER A 71 -20.01 10.80 -8.96
CA SER A 71 -19.61 12.15 -8.55
C SER A 71 -18.14 12.44 -8.85
N ALA A 72 -17.30 11.40 -8.86
CA ALA A 72 -15.90 11.48 -9.25
C ALA A 72 -15.79 12.00 -10.69
N GLY A 73 -15.04 13.08 -10.87
CA GLY A 73 -14.86 13.73 -12.17
C GLY A 73 -16.03 14.57 -12.69
N ARG A 74 -17.17 14.64 -11.99
CA ARG A 74 -18.33 15.49 -12.38
C ARG A 74 -18.56 16.69 -11.47
N SER A 75 -18.07 16.64 -10.23
CA SER A 75 -18.22 17.73 -9.26
C SER A 75 -17.15 18.80 -9.49
N PHE A 76 -17.53 20.08 -9.41
CA PHE A 76 -16.57 21.20 -9.52
C PHE A 76 -15.54 21.21 -8.38
N SER A 77 -15.96 20.78 -7.20
CA SER A 77 -15.11 20.59 -6.02
C SER A 77 -15.38 19.22 -5.43
N THR A 78 -14.33 18.43 -5.21
CA THR A 78 -14.44 17.17 -4.49
C THR A 78 -14.78 17.44 -3.03
N ALA A 79 -15.86 16.82 -2.52
CA ALA A 79 -16.25 16.89 -1.10
C ALA A 79 -15.33 15.99 -0.26
N VAL A 80 -14.04 16.35 -0.19
CA VAL A 80 -12.99 15.50 0.39
C VAL A 80 -13.27 15.20 1.86
N THR A 81 -13.71 16.18 2.64
CA THR A 81 -14.03 16.02 4.07
C THR A 81 -15.08 14.95 4.33
N GLU A 82 -16.16 14.96 3.55
CA GLU A 82 -17.26 14.01 3.61
C GLU A 82 -16.83 12.63 3.12
N GLN A 83 -16.08 12.59 2.02
CA GLN A 83 -15.48 11.38 1.46
C GLN A 83 -14.54 10.69 2.45
N LEU A 84 -13.75 11.45 3.20
CA LEU A 84 -12.83 10.95 4.19
C LEU A 84 -13.51 10.23 5.35
N GLN A 85 -14.73 10.63 5.73
CA GLN A 85 -15.49 9.95 6.78
C GLN A 85 -15.96 8.56 6.34
N LEU A 86 -16.11 8.32 5.03
CA LEU A 86 -16.52 7.04 4.45
C LEU A 86 -15.32 6.15 4.10
N LEU A 87 -14.12 6.72 3.94
CA LEU A 87 -12.92 6.01 3.52
C LEU A 87 -12.58 4.77 4.38
N PRO A 88 -12.66 4.82 5.72
CA PRO A 88 -12.39 3.63 6.55
C PRO A 88 -13.33 2.46 6.28
N LEU A 89 -14.60 2.73 5.95
CA LEU A 89 -15.55 1.67 5.59
C LEU A 89 -15.17 0.98 4.28
N PHE A 90 -14.73 1.76 3.30
CA PHE A 90 -14.32 1.21 2.00
C PHE A 90 -13.06 0.36 2.11
N PHE A 91 -12.11 0.74 2.98
CA PHE A 91 -10.93 -0.07 3.25
C PHE A 91 -11.27 -1.43 3.91
N LYS A 92 -12.35 -1.52 4.71
CA LYS A 92 -12.83 -2.79 5.29
C LYS A 92 -13.50 -3.73 4.27
N ILE A 93 -13.78 -3.24 3.07
CA ILE A 93 -14.46 -3.98 1.99
C ILE A 93 -13.50 -4.35 0.88
N ALA A 94 -12.56 -3.45 0.59
CA ALA A 94 -11.74 -3.52 -0.60
C ALA A 94 -10.95 -4.84 -0.69
N PRO A 95 -11.03 -5.55 -1.82
CA PRO A 95 -10.26 -6.75 -2.04
C PRO A 95 -8.79 -6.43 -2.30
N VAL A 96 -7.91 -7.32 -1.87
CA VAL A 96 -6.47 -7.25 -2.12
C VAL A 96 -6.10 -7.82 -3.48
N GLU A 97 -6.61 -9.01 -3.81
CA GLU A 97 -6.24 -9.68 -5.05
C GLU A 97 -7.04 -9.14 -6.26
N ASN A 98 -6.65 -9.56 -7.45
CA ASN A 98 -7.37 -9.31 -8.70
C ASN A 98 -8.23 -10.52 -9.07
N ASP A 99 -8.82 -11.20 -8.08
CA ASP A 99 -9.65 -12.36 -8.36
C ASP A 99 -10.96 -11.87 -9.00
N ASN A 100 -11.21 -12.25 -10.25
CA ASN A 100 -12.36 -11.72 -11.02
C ASN A 100 -13.72 -12.19 -10.45
N ASN A 101 -13.70 -13.03 -9.42
CA ASN A 101 -14.87 -13.60 -8.77
C ASN A 101 -15.36 -12.81 -7.53
N TYR A 102 -14.92 -11.57 -7.35
CA TYR A 102 -15.47 -10.74 -6.29
C TYR A 102 -16.94 -10.44 -6.50
N ASP A 103 -17.67 -10.35 -5.38
CA ASP A 103 -18.99 -9.76 -5.38
C ASP A 103 -18.95 -8.29 -5.88
N GLU A 104 -20.10 -7.80 -6.33
CA GLU A 104 -20.22 -6.45 -6.87
C GLU A 104 -19.75 -5.37 -5.86
N LEU A 105 -19.99 -5.59 -4.56
CA LEU A 105 -19.67 -4.62 -3.51
C LEU A 105 -18.16 -4.39 -3.40
N LYS A 106 -17.37 -5.47 -3.39
CA LYS A 106 -15.90 -5.41 -3.35
C LYS A 106 -15.32 -4.72 -4.59
N ARG A 107 -15.86 -5.03 -5.77
CA ARG A 107 -15.44 -4.38 -7.02
C ARG A 107 -15.76 -2.87 -7.01
N ASP A 108 -16.95 -2.50 -6.56
CA ASP A 108 -17.37 -1.11 -6.46
C ASP A 108 -16.53 -0.33 -5.44
N ALA A 109 -16.21 -0.93 -4.28
CA ALA A 109 -15.33 -0.32 -3.29
C ALA A 109 -13.92 -0.07 -3.85
N LYS A 110 -13.33 -1.05 -4.54
CA LYS A 110 -12.02 -0.89 -5.20
C LYS A 110 -12.04 0.22 -6.26
N MET A 111 -13.07 0.25 -7.10
CA MET A 111 -13.23 1.29 -8.11
C MET A 111 -13.40 2.68 -7.47
N CYS A 112 -14.24 2.79 -6.44
CA CYS A 112 -14.46 4.03 -5.72
C CYS A 112 -13.16 4.54 -5.08
N LEU A 113 -12.39 3.68 -4.40
CA LEU A 113 -11.10 4.05 -3.80
C LEU A 113 -10.08 4.51 -4.86
N SER A 114 -10.03 3.84 -6.01
CA SER A 114 -9.17 4.24 -7.14
C SER A 114 -9.57 5.61 -7.71
N LEU A 115 -10.87 5.88 -7.86
CA LEU A 115 -11.35 7.19 -8.32
C LEU A 115 -11.09 8.29 -7.27
N MET A 116 -11.25 7.98 -5.99
CA MET A 116 -11.00 8.91 -4.90
C MET A 116 -9.52 9.27 -4.77
N SER A 117 -8.60 8.33 -4.98
CA SER A 117 -7.15 8.60 -4.92
C SER A 117 -6.66 9.47 -6.08
N GLN A 118 -7.33 9.41 -7.25
CA GLN A 118 -6.99 10.25 -8.41
C GLN A 118 -7.52 11.69 -8.30
N GLY A 119 -8.35 11.98 -7.29
CA GLY A 119 -8.90 13.32 -7.07
C GLY A 119 -7.82 14.34 -6.72
N LEU A 120 -7.94 15.55 -7.27
CA LEU A 120 -7.08 16.68 -6.88
C LEU A 120 -7.40 17.12 -5.45
N LEU A 121 -6.35 17.29 -4.66
CA LEU A 121 -6.43 17.72 -3.27
C LEU A 121 -5.96 19.18 -3.14
N TYR A 122 -6.64 19.94 -2.30
CA TYR A 122 -6.11 21.22 -1.85
C TYR A 122 -5.00 21.01 -0.79
N PRO A 123 -4.03 21.93 -0.66
CA PRO A 123 -2.94 21.79 0.32
C PRO A 123 -3.42 21.55 1.76
N GLN A 124 -4.54 22.16 2.15
CA GLN A 124 -5.12 22.00 3.49
C GLN A 124 -5.80 20.65 3.70
N GLN A 125 -6.14 19.94 2.61
CA GLN A 125 -6.80 18.64 2.66
C GLN A 125 -5.79 17.50 2.80
N VAL A 126 -4.56 17.65 2.30
CA VAL A 126 -3.52 16.61 2.36
C VAL A 126 -3.31 16.08 3.79
N PRO A 127 -3.14 16.91 4.83
CA PRO A 127 -2.98 16.42 6.20
C PRO A 127 -4.20 15.63 6.71
N LEU A 128 -5.42 16.02 6.30
CA LEU A 128 -6.65 15.34 6.69
C LEU A 128 -6.71 13.93 6.09
N VAL A 129 -6.35 13.78 4.82
CA VAL A 129 -6.29 12.46 4.16
C VAL A 129 -5.24 11.59 4.86
N LEU A 130 -4.03 12.12 5.07
CA LEU A 130 -2.95 11.39 5.73
C LEU A 130 -3.28 10.97 7.17
N GLN A 131 -4.04 11.78 7.90
CA GLN A 131 -4.52 11.42 9.24
C GLN A 131 -5.42 10.17 9.18
N VAL A 132 -6.36 10.11 8.24
CA VAL A 132 -7.23 8.93 8.06
C VAL A 132 -6.41 7.71 7.66
N LEU A 133 -5.48 7.84 6.71
CA LEU A 133 -4.61 6.73 6.30
C LEU A 133 -3.76 6.21 7.47
N LYS A 134 -3.18 7.11 8.28
CA LYS A 134 -2.40 6.74 9.48
C LYS A 134 -3.27 6.07 10.55
N GLN A 135 -4.53 6.45 10.68
CA GLN A 135 -5.48 5.80 11.58
C GLN A 135 -5.86 4.41 11.09
N THR A 136 -6.22 4.26 9.82
CA THR A 136 -6.57 2.96 9.23
C THR A 136 -5.36 2.02 9.19
N ALA A 137 -4.14 2.51 9.05
CA ALA A 137 -2.93 1.68 9.12
C ALA A 137 -2.71 1.02 10.50
N ARG A 138 -3.45 1.44 11.54
CA ARG A 138 -3.46 0.81 12.87
C ARG A 138 -4.56 -0.24 13.03
N SER A 139 -5.43 -0.45 12.03
CA SER A 139 -6.49 -1.46 12.10
C SER A 139 -5.92 -2.87 12.14
N SER A 140 -6.70 -3.82 12.62
CA SER A 140 -6.35 -5.24 12.59
C SER A 140 -6.41 -5.84 11.17
N SER A 141 -7.28 -5.31 10.31
CA SER A 141 -7.44 -5.80 8.93
C SER A 141 -6.22 -5.51 8.06
N TRP A 142 -5.55 -6.56 7.60
CA TRP A 142 -4.43 -6.45 6.67
C TRP A 142 -4.88 -6.05 5.25
N HIS A 143 -6.11 -6.39 4.84
CA HIS A 143 -6.70 -5.91 3.58
C HIS A 143 -6.82 -4.39 3.55
N ALA A 144 -7.25 -3.79 4.68
CA ALA A 144 -7.29 -2.35 4.83
C ALA A 144 -5.88 -1.73 4.71
N LYS A 145 -4.89 -2.28 5.44
CA LYS A 145 -3.49 -1.81 5.37
C LYS A 145 -2.91 -1.91 3.96
N TYR A 146 -3.14 -3.00 3.26
CA TYR A 146 -2.72 -3.18 1.86
C TYR A 146 -3.38 -2.14 0.95
N THR A 147 -4.68 -1.91 1.10
CA THR A 147 -5.43 -0.99 0.25
C THR A 147 -5.04 0.47 0.50
N ILE A 148 -4.65 0.83 1.73
CA ILE A 148 -4.07 2.15 2.02
C ILE A 148 -2.82 2.39 1.18
N LEU A 149 -1.95 1.39 1.03
CA LEU A 149 -0.71 1.54 0.25
C LEU A 149 -1.01 1.77 -1.23
N THR A 150 -1.96 1.04 -1.83
CA THR A 150 -2.35 1.23 -3.23
C THR A 150 -3.08 2.57 -3.45
N TYR A 151 -3.91 2.99 -2.50
CA TYR A 151 -4.52 4.31 -2.48
C TYR A 151 -3.44 5.41 -2.43
N LEU A 152 -2.45 5.25 -1.54
CA LEU A 152 -1.36 6.18 -1.34
C LEU A 152 -0.49 6.34 -2.59
N GLN A 153 -0.13 5.25 -3.27
CA GLN A 153 0.63 5.30 -4.53
C GLN A 153 -0.03 6.22 -5.56
N THR A 154 -1.34 6.03 -5.77
CA THR A 154 -2.11 6.81 -6.74
C THR A 154 -2.27 8.25 -6.29
N MET A 155 -2.65 8.46 -5.02
CA MET A 155 -2.85 9.79 -4.45
C MET A 155 -1.58 10.66 -4.53
N VAL A 156 -0.43 10.08 -4.18
CA VAL A 156 0.84 10.79 -4.22
C VAL A 156 1.21 11.16 -5.65
N PHE A 157 1.11 10.24 -6.60
CA PHE A 157 1.48 10.53 -7.98
C PHE A 157 0.59 11.61 -8.62
N TYR A 158 -0.73 11.56 -8.39
CA TYR A 158 -1.67 12.54 -8.95
C TYR A 158 -1.55 13.93 -8.30
N ASN A 159 -1.10 14.00 -7.04
CA ASN A 159 -0.98 15.25 -6.28
C ASN A 159 0.48 15.58 -5.94
N LEU A 160 1.43 15.08 -6.75
CA LEU A 160 2.86 15.02 -6.43
C LEU A 160 3.42 16.35 -5.93
N PHE A 161 3.24 17.41 -6.71
CA PHE A 161 3.80 18.73 -6.38
C PHE A 161 3.12 19.40 -5.18
N ILE A 162 1.83 19.12 -4.96
CA ILE A 162 1.09 19.65 -3.82
C ILE A 162 1.65 19.07 -2.52
N ILE A 163 1.94 17.77 -2.54
CA ILE A 163 2.49 17.06 -1.38
C ILE A 163 3.96 17.40 -1.18
N LEU A 164 4.77 17.47 -2.25
CA LEU A 164 6.18 17.86 -2.16
C LEU A 164 6.38 19.26 -1.56
N ASN A 165 5.41 20.17 -1.76
CA ASN A 165 5.44 21.50 -1.15
C ASN A 165 5.10 21.49 0.35
N ASN A 166 4.86 20.32 0.95
CA ASN A 166 4.60 20.14 2.38
C ASN A 166 5.53 19.06 2.96
N GLU A 167 6.63 19.50 3.59
CA GLU A 167 7.65 18.62 4.15
C GLU A 167 7.12 17.66 5.23
N GLU A 168 6.16 18.12 6.05
CA GLU A 168 5.52 17.27 7.06
C GLU A 168 4.74 16.12 6.40
N ALA A 169 4.01 16.41 5.33
CA ALA A 169 3.28 15.40 4.56
C ALA A 169 4.22 14.36 3.93
N VAL A 170 5.36 14.79 3.37
CA VAL A 170 6.37 13.88 2.82
C VAL A 170 6.93 12.96 3.90
N ASN A 171 7.27 13.52 5.07
CA ASN A 171 7.78 12.74 6.20
C ASN A 171 6.75 11.77 6.78
N ASP A 172 5.48 12.18 6.84
CA ASP A 172 4.37 11.32 7.25
C ASP A 172 4.18 10.11 6.32
N ILE A 173 4.27 10.35 5.02
CA ILE A 173 4.17 9.30 3.99
C ILE A 173 5.36 8.35 4.10
N ARG A 174 6.58 8.88 4.23
CA ARG A 174 7.79 8.09 4.44
C ARG A 174 7.66 7.21 5.68
N TRP A 175 7.25 7.78 6.81
CA TRP A 175 7.05 7.05 8.06
C TRP A 175 6.00 5.94 7.92
N LEU A 176 4.88 6.24 7.26
CA LEU A 176 3.79 5.29 7.06
C LEU A 176 4.25 4.07 6.24
N VAL A 177 4.95 4.30 5.13
CA VAL A 177 5.44 3.23 4.26
C VAL A 177 6.49 2.38 4.97
N ILE A 178 7.45 3.00 5.65
CA ILE A 178 8.48 2.28 6.42
C ILE A 178 7.83 1.45 7.55
N LYS A 179 6.85 2.01 8.25
CA LYS A 179 6.12 1.28 9.30
C LYS A 179 5.40 0.05 8.75
N LEU A 180 4.76 0.15 7.58
CA LEU A 180 4.05 -0.98 6.95
C LEU A 180 5.00 -2.01 6.32
N LEU A 181 6.28 -1.65 6.10
CA LEU A 181 7.33 -2.58 5.69
C LEU A 181 7.69 -3.60 6.79
N GLU A 182 7.42 -3.27 8.04
CA GLU A 182 7.58 -4.13 9.23
C GLU A 182 6.26 -4.78 9.69
N ASP A 183 5.21 -4.78 8.87
CA ASP A 183 3.93 -5.40 9.22
C ASP A 183 4.03 -6.93 9.36
N GLU A 184 3.18 -7.52 10.19
CA GLU A 184 3.16 -8.97 10.42
C GLU A 184 2.77 -9.73 9.14
N GLN A 185 1.85 -9.15 8.34
CA GLN A 185 1.36 -9.76 7.11
C GLN A 185 2.37 -9.61 5.96
N LEU A 186 2.65 -10.69 5.23
CA LEU A 186 3.64 -10.69 4.14
C LEU A 186 3.22 -9.79 2.98
N GLU A 187 1.97 -9.85 2.57
CA GLU A 187 1.39 -9.14 1.43
C GLU A 187 1.42 -7.62 1.64
N VAL A 188 1.21 -7.17 2.89
CA VAL A 188 1.33 -5.76 3.27
C VAL A 188 2.77 -5.29 3.13
N ARG A 189 3.74 -6.11 3.58
CA ARG A 189 5.17 -5.79 3.45
C ARG A 189 5.63 -5.74 1.99
N GLU A 190 5.22 -6.70 1.16
CA GLU A 190 5.54 -6.70 -0.28
C GLU A 190 4.94 -5.47 -0.99
N MET A 191 3.69 -5.09 -0.65
CA MET A 191 3.07 -3.87 -1.20
C MET A 191 3.72 -2.59 -0.68
N ALA A 192 4.18 -2.57 0.58
CA ALA A 192 4.92 -1.44 1.12
C ALA A 192 6.26 -1.25 0.40
N ALA A 193 6.97 -2.34 0.10
CA ALA A 193 8.20 -2.31 -0.70
C ALA A 193 7.93 -1.81 -2.14
N THR A 194 6.86 -2.28 -2.77
CA THR A 194 6.43 -1.80 -4.10
C THR A 194 6.12 -0.30 -4.08
N THR A 195 5.42 0.16 -3.03
CA THR A 195 5.11 1.58 -2.82
C THR A 195 6.37 2.40 -2.65
N LEU A 196 7.28 1.98 -1.78
CA LEU A 196 8.56 2.64 -1.54
C LEU A 196 9.36 2.75 -2.84
N SER A 197 9.47 1.67 -3.62
CA SER A 197 10.17 1.65 -4.90
C SER A 197 9.61 2.69 -5.88
N GLY A 198 8.28 2.80 -5.99
CA GLY A 198 7.63 3.78 -6.87
C GLY A 198 7.84 5.22 -6.40
N LEU A 199 7.77 5.48 -5.09
CA LEU A 199 8.01 6.79 -4.52
C LEU A 199 9.47 7.25 -4.68
N LEU A 200 10.42 6.32 -4.60
CA LEU A 200 11.84 6.59 -4.89
C LEU A 200 12.04 6.85 -6.39
N GLN A 201 11.41 6.06 -7.26
CA GLN A 201 11.55 6.17 -8.71
C GLN A 201 11.09 7.52 -9.26
N CYS A 202 9.99 8.07 -8.73
CA CYS A 202 9.50 9.38 -9.15
C CYS A 202 10.16 10.55 -8.39
N ASN A 203 11.24 10.29 -7.64
CA ASN A 203 11.95 11.26 -6.79
C ASN A 203 11.04 11.96 -5.77
N PHE A 204 9.92 11.33 -5.38
CA PHE A 204 9.09 11.82 -4.30
C PHE A 204 9.79 11.64 -2.95
N LEU A 205 10.41 10.47 -2.77
CA LEU A 205 11.36 10.22 -1.70
C LEU A 205 12.77 10.16 -2.29
N THR A 206 13.73 10.71 -1.57
CA THR A 206 15.14 10.59 -1.91
C THR A 206 15.79 9.45 -1.13
N MET A 207 16.72 8.76 -1.78
CA MET A 207 17.62 7.81 -1.13
C MET A 207 18.69 8.55 -0.36
N ASP A 208 18.39 8.87 0.90
CA ASP A 208 19.35 9.52 1.78
C ASP A 208 20.17 8.48 2.55
N SER A 209 21.41 8.81 2.89
CA SER A 209 22.31 7.94 3.69
C SER A 209 21.66 7.37 4.97
N PRO A 210 20.85 8.12 5.74
CA PRO A 210 20.16 7.56 6.91
C PRO A 210 19.14 6.47 6.57
N VAL A 211 18.45 6.58 5.43
CA VAL A 211 17.44 5.59 4.99
C VAL A 211 18.14 4.29 4.60
N GLN A 212 19.24 4.40 3.85
CA GLN A 212 20.07 3.24 3.51
C GLN A 212 20.62 2.56 4.78
N ALA A 213 21.20 3.34 5.70
CA ALA A 213 21.75 2.82 6.96
C ALA A 213 20.68 2.13 7.82
N HIS A 214 19.44 2.66 7.82
CA HIS A 214 18.32 2.05 8.51
C HIS A 214 17.99 0.65 7.96
N PHE A 215 17.89 0.50 6.63
CA PHE A 215 17.62 -0.82 6.03
C PHE A 215 18.77 -1.80 6.20
N GLU A 216 20.03 -1.34 6.06
CA GLU A 216 21.20 -2.18 6.33
C GLU A 216 21.24 -2.67 7.79
N GLN A 217 20.84 -1.84 8.75
CA GLN A 217 20.75 -2.23 10.14
C GLN A 217 19.67 -3.30 10.35
N LEU A 218 18.51 -3.14 9.70
CA LEU A 218 17.43 -4.14 9.75
C LEU A 218 17.87 -5.48 9.14
N CYS A 219 18.58 -5.48 8.02
CA CYS A 219 19.15 -6.69 7.40
C CYS A 219 20.07 -7.48 8.34
N LYS A 220 20.80 -6.79 9.23
CA LYS A 220 21.73 -7.40 10.19
C LYS A 220 21.04 -8.00 11.42
N THR A 221 19.72 -7.86 11.57
CA THR A 221 18.94 -8.43 12.69
C THR A 221 19.19 -9.94 12.78
N ARG A 222 19.65 -10.46 13.91
CA ARG A 222 20.00 -11.89 14.04
C ARG A 222 18.75 -12.76 14.07
N LEU A 223 18.68 -13.76 13.19
CA LEU A 223 17.59 -14.73 13.22
C LEU A 223 17.75 -15.72 14.38
N PRO A 224 16.65 -16.11 15.05
CA PRO A 224 16.67 -17.17 16.03
C PRO A 224 17.20 -18.46 15.42
N LYS A 225 18.14 -19.14 16.12
CA LYS A 225 18.55 -20.49 15.72
C LYS A 225 17.30 -21.37 15.68
N LYS A 226 17.08 -22.09 14.57
CA LYS A 226 15.97 -23.06 14.45
C LYS A 226 15.96 -23.92 15.71
N ARG A 227 14.96 -23.74 16.58
CA ARG A 227 14.73 -24.68 17.68
C ARG A 227 14.52 -26.05 17.03
N LYS A 228 15.29 -27.07 17.46
CA LYS A 228 14.98 -28.46 17.13
C LYS A 228 13.52 -28.67 17.54
N ARG A 229 12.65 -28.86 16.55
CA ARG A 229 11.20 -28.95 16.77
C ARG A 229 10.92 -30.28 17.46
N ASP A 230 10.30 -30.23 18.63
CA ASP A 230 9.57 -31.38 19.16
C ASP A 230 8.25 -31.48 18.40
N LEU A 231 7.93 -32.67 17.86
CA LEU A 231 6.81 -32.99 16.97
C LEU A 231 5.39 -32.77 17.56
N GLY A 232 5.23 -31.98 18.62
CA GLY A 232 3.96 -31.84 19.35
C GLY A 232 3.56 -30.42 19.77
N THR A 233 4.31 -29.37 19.39
CA THR A 233 3.94 -27.98 19.71
C THR A 233 3.20 -27.34 18.54
N VAL A 234 2.05 -26.73 18.84
CA VAL A 234 1.22 -25.98 17.90
C VAL A 234 2.09 -24.99 17.14
N VAL A 235 2.02 -25.02 15.81
CA VAL A 235 2.81 -24.12 14.94
C VAL A 235 2.37 -22.69 15.25
N ASP A 236 3.28 -21.86 15.77
CA ASP A 236 3.05 -20.42 15.82
C ASP A 236 2.83 -19.94 14.37
N THR A 237 1.61 -19.55 14.04
CA THR A 237 1.23 -19.02 12.73
C THR A 237 1.85 -17.64 12.45
N ILE A 238 2.37 -16.99 13.48
CA ILE A 238 2.96 -15.65 13.41
C ILE A 238 4.48 -15.77 13.20
N PRO A 239 5.06 -15.17 12.14
CA PRO A 239 6.50 -15.17 11.95
C PRO A 239 7.21 -14.46 13.11
N SER A 240 8.40 -14.93 13.46
CA SER A 240 9.22 -14.27 14.48
C SER A 240 9.44 -12.79 14.14
N ALA A 241 9.30 -11.90 15.13
CA ALA A 241 9.55 -10.46 14.96
C ALA A 241 10.95 -10.17 14.37
N ASP A 242 11.96 -10.98 14.69
CA ASP A 242 13.31 -10.85 14.14
C ASP A 242 13.35 -11.20 12.64
N LEU A 243 12.56 -12.19 12.22
CA LEU A 243 12.41 -12.54 10.80
C LEU A 243 11.69 -11.41 10.05
N VAL A 244 10.65 -10.83 10.65
CA VAL A 244 9.92 -9.69 10.07
C VAL A 244 10.84 -8.51 9.86
N LYS A 245 11.61 -8.11 10.89
CA LYS A 245 12.58 -7.02 10.81
C LYS A 245 13.65 -7.25 9.76
N ARG A 246 14.24 -8.45 9.72
CA ARG A 246 15.23 -8.77 8.69
C ARG A 246 14.62 -8.70 7.29
N HIS A 247 13.43 -9.26 7.11
CA HIS A 247 12.73 -9.20 5.83
C HIS A 247 12.38 -7.77 5.42
N ALA A 248 11.98 -6.91 6.36
CA ALA A 248 11.71 -5.49 6.11
C ALA A 248 12.98 -4.77 5.60
N GLY A 249 14.14 -5.02 6.20
CA GLY A 249 15.41 -4.51 5.70
C GLY A 249 15.71 -4.96 4.26
N VAL A 250 15.55 -6.25 3.98
CA VAL A 250 15.78 -6.82 2.65
C VAL A 250 14.80 -6.26 1.62
N LEU A 251 13.52 -6.12 1.97
CA LEU A 251 12.51 -5.47 1.13
C LEU A 251 12.82 -3.99 0.88
N GLY A 252 13.32 -3.28 1.90
CA GLY A 252 13.76 -1.89 1.79
C GLY A 252 14.89 -1.75 0.78
N LEU A 253 15.98 -2.53 0.93
CA LEU A 253 17.08 -2.54 -0.04
C LEU A 253 16.61 -2.95 -1.45
N SER A 254 15.70 -3.93 -1.53
CA SER A 254 15.11 -4.36 -2.80
C SER A 254 14.34 -3.23 -3.48
N ALA A 255 13.52 -2.48 -2.72
CA ALA A 255 12.80 -1.31 -3.22
C ALA A 255 13.75 -0.22 -3.72
N CYS A 256 14.90 -0.03 -3.05
CA CYS A 256 15.93 0.92 -3.49
C CYS A 256 16.49 0.51 -4.86
N ILE A 257 16.88 -0.77 -5.02
CA ILE A 257 17.41 -1.27 -6.30
C ILE A 257 16.35 -1.16 -7.42
N LEU A 258 15.12 -1.58 -7.14
CA LEU A 258 14.03 -1.58 -8.13
C LEU A 258 13.51 -0.18 -8.49
N SER A 259 13.87 0.85 -7.72
CA SER A 259 13.48 2.24 -8.00
C SER A 259 14.23 2.88 -9.15
N SER A 260 15.37 2.32 -9.55
CA SER A 260 16.15 2.78 -10.70
C SER A 260 16.17 1.70 -11.78
N PRO A 261 15.03 1.44 -12.46
CA PRO A 261 15.04 0.56 -13.62
C PRO A 261 15.80 1.26 -14.76
N TYR A 262 16.65 0.51 -15.47
CA TYR A 262 17.40 0.98 -16.65
C TYR A 262 18.61 1.87 -16.36
N ASP A 263 19.02 2.02 -15.10
CA ASP A 263 20.24 2.74 -14.73
C ASP A 263 20.87 2.12 -13.49
N VAL A 264 22.20 2.22 -13.37
CA VAL A 264 22.97 1.75 -12.22
C VAL A 264 23.67 2.92 -11.54
N PRO A 265 23.01 3.58 -10.57
CA PRO A 265 23.62 4.61 -9.75
C PRO A 265 24.79 4.06 -8.92
N THR A 266 25.69 4.95 -8.49
CA THR A 266 26.93 4.58 -7.79
C THR A 266 26.73 3.80 -6.48
N TRP A 267 25.57 3.93 -5.85
CA TRP A 267 25.21 3.20 -4.63
C TRP A 267 24.69 1.78 -4.90
N MET A 268 24.16 1.51 -6.09
CA MET A 268 23.46 0.25 -6.41
C MET A 268 24.38 -0.99 -6.39
N PRO A 269 25.63 -0.96 -6.90
CA PRO A 269 26.52 -2.12 -6.87
C PRO A 269 26.73 -2.68 -5.46
N GLN A 270 26.96 -1.81 -4.47
CA GLN A 270 27.15 -2.24 -3.09
C GLN A 270 25.85 -2.81 -2.50
N LEU A 271 24.70 -2.18 -2.75
CA LEU A 271 23.41 -2.69 -2.29
C LEU A 271 23.09 -4.08 -2.85
N LEU A 272 23.46 -4.36 -4.11
CA LEU A 272 23.31 -5.69 -4.71
C LEU A 272 24.16 -6.74 -4.01
N MET A 273 25.38 -6.39 -3.60
CA MET A 273 26.25 -7.28 -2.82
C MET A 273 25.64 -7.56 -1.44
N ASP A 274 25.18 -6.52 -0.75
CA ASP A 274 24.53 -6.66 0.56
C ASP A 274 23.28 -7.55 0.47
N LEU A 275 22.48 -7.38 -0.60
CA LEU A 275 21.30 -8.20 -0.85
C LEU A 275 21.67 -9.67 -1.12
N SER A 276 22.75 -9.92 -1.85
CA SER A 276 23.18 -11.29 -2.19
C SER A 276 23.53 -12.15 -0.98
N ALA A 277 24.00 -11.53 0.11
CA ALA A 277 24.29 -12.22 1.37
C ALA A 277 23.05 -12.88 1.99
N HIS A 278 21.84 -12.47 1.58
CA HIS A 278 20.56 -12.97 2.07
C HIS A 278 19.93 -14.09 1.21
N LEU A 279 20.62 -14.60 0.19
CA LEU A 279 20.08 -15.68 -0.65
C LEU A 279 19.88 -17.01 0.08
N ASN A 280 20.65 -17.24 1.14
CA ASN A 280 20.56 -18.44 1.97
C ASN A 280 19.71 -18.23 3.23
N ASP A 281 19.08 -17.05 3.38
CA ASP A 281 18.17 -16.80 4.49
C ASP A 281 16.84 -17.57 4.32
N PRO A 282 16.13 -17.89 5.41
CA PRO A 282 14.86 -18.60 5.32
C PRO A 282 13.78 -17.79 4.59
N GLN A 283 12.79 -18.50 4.07
CA GLN A 283 11.57 -17.91 3.52
C GLN A 283 10.91 -16.96 4.55
N PRO A 284 10.36 -15.81 4.12
CA PRO A 284 10.19 -15.36 2.72
C PRO A 284 11.40 -14.63 2.09
N ILE A 285 12.50 -14.43 2.84
CA ILE A 285 13.62 -13.56 2.46
C ILE A 285 14.28 -14.02 1.16
N GLU A 286 14.63 -15.30 1.05
CA GLU A 286 15.24 -15.88 -0.15
C GLU A 286 14.43 -15.59 -1.43
N MET A 287 13.10 -15.75 -1.36
CA MET A 287 12.21 -15.50 -2.50
C MET A 287 12.24 -14.03 -2.92
N THR A 288 12.21 -13.11 -1.95
CA THR A 288 12.30 -11.66 -2.19
C THR A 288 13.60 -11.30 -2.88
N VAL A 289 14.74 -11.84 -2.42
CA VAL A 289 16.05 -11.58 -3.05
C VAL A 289 16.07 -12.13 -4.48
N LYS A 290 15.64 -13.37 -4.70
CA LYS A 290 15.58 -13.98 -6.04
C LYS A 290 14.69 -13.19 -7.01
N LYS A 291 13.49 -12.78 -6.57
CA LYS A 291 12.57 -11.93 -7.36
C LYS A 291 13.24 -10.60 -7.72
N THR A 292 13.93 -9.97 -6.77
CA THR A 292 14.60 -8.68 -6.96
C THR A 292 15.75 -8.78 -7.96
N LEU A 293 16.65 -9.75 -7.80
CA LEU A 293 17.77 -9.97 -8.73
C LEU A 293 17.29 -10.33 -10.14
N SER A 294 16.23 -11.15 -10.24
CA SER A 294 15.60 -11.49 -11.52
C SER A 294 15.03 -10.25 -12.23
N ASN A 295 14.31 -9.39 -11.49
CA ASN A 295 13.78 -8.14 -12.03
C ASN A 295 14.88 -7.16 -12.43
N PHE A 296 15.93 -7.02 -11.61
CA PHE A 296 17.10 -6.20 -11.93
C PHE A 296 17.74 -6.67 -13.24
N ARG A 297 18.04 -7.97 -13.38
CA ARG A 297 18.60 -8.52 -14.61
C ARG A 297 17.72 -8.26 -15.82
N ARG A 298 16.40 -8.43 -15.67
CA ARG A 298 15.43 -8.23 -16.75
C ARG A 298 15.44 -6.77 -17.25
N THR A 299 15.52 -5.79 -16.37
CA THR A 299 15.47 -4.37 -16.75
C THR A 299 16.82 -3.80 -17.22
N HIS A 300 17.95 -4.39 -16.81
CA HIS A 300 19.29 -3.89 -17.15
C HIS A 300 19.99 -4.69 -18.26
N HIS A 301 19.29 -5.63 -18.90
CA HIS A 301 19.88 -6.51 -19.91
C HIS A 301 20.33 -5.76 -21.16
N ASP A 302 19.49 -4.86 -21.67
CA ASP A 302 19.69 -4.23 -22.99
C ASP A 302 20.96 -3.36 -23.03
N ASN A 303 21.22 -2.59 -21.96
CA ASN A 303 22.38 -1.70 -21.84
C ASN A 303 23.47 -2.28 -20.92
N TRP A 304 23.53 -3.60 -20.75
CA TRP A 304 24.44 -4.23 -19.80
C TRP A 304 25.93 -3.90 -20.00
N GLN A 305 26.37 -3.62 -21.24
CA GLN A 305 27.76 -3.25 -21.53
C GLN A 305 28.19 -1.93 -20.88
N GLU A 306 27.26 -1.02 -20.67
CA GLU A 306 27.46 0.23 -19.95
C GLU A 306 27.29 0.01 -18.44
N HIS A 307 26.19 -0.61 -18.04
CA HIS A 307 25.89 -0.86 -16.63
C HIS A 307 26.98 -1.64 -15.90
N LYS A 308 27.58 -2.65 -16.54
CA LYS A 308 28.66 -3.46 -15.95
C LYS A 308 29.89 -2.63 -15.55
N GLN A 309 30.10 -1.45 -16.16
CA GLN A 309 31.24 -0.57 -15.86
C GLN A 309 31.13 0.10 -14.48
N GLN A 310 29.94 0.10 -13.89
CA GLN A 310 29.72 0.60 -12.53
C GLN A 310 30.11 -0.41 -11.45
N PHE A 311 30.42 -1.65 -11.85
CA PHE A 311 30.77 -2.74 -10.95
C PHE A 311 32.27 -3.02 -10.99
N THR A 312 32.82 -3.49 -9.88
CA THR A 312 34.17 -4.07 -9.86
C THR A 312 34.17 -5.48 -10.45
N ASP A 313 35.34 -5.97 -10.86
CA ASP A 313 35.48 -7.34 -11.38
C ASP A 313 34.98 -8.40 -10.37
N ASP A 314 35.26 -8.20 -9.08
CA ASP A 314 34.79 -9.08 -7.99
C ASP A 314 33.25 -9.07 -7.88
N GLN A 315 32.63 -7.90 -7.99
CA GLN A 315 31.17 -7.77 -7.95
C GLN A 315 30.50 -8.43 -9.16
N LEU A 316 31.11 -8.31 -10.34
CA LEU A 316 30.63 -8.95 -11.57
C LEU A 316 30.72 -10.47 -11.49
N LEU A 317 31.76 -11.00 -10.85
CA LEU A 317 31.90 -12.44 -10.61
C LEU A 317 30.74 -12.94 -9.73
N VAL A 318 30.48 -12.27 -8.61
CA VAL A 318 29.34 -12.58 -7.74
C VAL A 318 28.03 -12.50 -8.53
N LEU A 319 27.77 -11.41 -9.24
CA LEU A 319 26.52 -11.27 -10.02
C LEU A 319 26.35 -12.36 -11.07
N THR A 320 27.44 -12.82 -11.69
CA THR A 320 27.38 -13.89 -12.68
C THR A 320 26.86 -15.16 -12.04
N ASP A 321 27.39 -15.56 -10.88
CA ASP A 321 26.96 -16.76 -10.15
C ASP A 321 25.50 -16.67 -9.67
N LEU A 322 25.06 -15.47 -9.26
CA LEU A 322 23.71 -15.25 -8.74
C LEU A 322 22.64 -15.19 -9.82
N LEU A 323 23.02 -14.74 -11.01
CA LEU A 323 22.11 -14.57 -12.13
C LEU A 323 21.99 -15.84 -12.98
N VAL A 324 22.65 -16.95 -12.63
CA VAL A 324 22.50 -18.25 -13.31
C VAL A 324 21.19 -18.95 -12.89
N SER A 325 20.12 -18.55 -13.58
CA SER A 325 18.88 -19.28 -13.87
C SER A 325 17.87 -19.64 -12.75
N PRO A 326 16.56 -19.61 -13.08
CA PRO A 326 15.47 -20.06 -12.20
C PRO A 326 15.49 -21.57 -11.88
N CYS A 327 14.79 -21.95 -10.80
CA CYS A 327 14.73 -23.29 -10.20
C CYS A 327 14.29 -24.46 -11.12
N TYR A 328 13.95 -24.21 -12.38
CA TYR A 328 13.56 -25.23 -13.38
C TYR A 328 14.68 -25.56 -14.38
N TYR A 329 15.83 -24.88 -14.31
CA TYR A 329 17.06 -25.31 -14.95
C TYR A 329 17.92 -26.03 -13.91
N ALA A 330 17.86 -27.36 -13.86
CA ALA A 330 18.78 -28.20 -13.11
C ALA A 330 19.44 -29.20 -14.07
#